data_AF-A0A150QRV1-F1
#
_entry.id   AF-A0A150QRV1-F1
#
_cell.length_a   1.000
_cell.length_b   1.000
_cell.length_c   1.000
_cell.angle_alpha   90.00
_cell.angle_beta   90.00
_cell.angle_gamma   90.00
#
_symmetry.space_group_name_H-M   'P 1'
#
loop_
_entity.id
_entity.type
_entity.pdbx_description
1 polymer ?
#
loop_
_entity_poly.entity_id
_entity_poly.type
_entity_poly.pdbx_seq_one_letter_code
_entity_poly.pdbx_strand_id
1 'polypeptide(L)'
;MHIESLLARHRERVEAIQGRLGRIYVRRVARSLAGQAALGGAVLVVVAAAAAAESVLGVLREGVATAALLGAWAMAALAYAAGRKLAAGRLRRALSREIERSGDVHADRARLEASAPEARVRCMIDAEERRSVALPLAGFAVLAPLTLHLVVYCLVSGWSLPWSALLEGFDGWVCLSLAIVGHVHVIVAYLAFRYARALHEAPTRVLADDPPPGALRALGYATLAACIPGLIFFVIPPILVAVTGAFVVPAFVLARERLLEERRWLDAQRDMAAAGRAR
;
A
#
# COMPACT_ATOMS: atom_id res chain seq x y z
N MET A 1 11.57 32.59 -34.56
CA MET A 1 10.89 32.28 -33.28
C MET A 1 11.93 31.76 -32.29
N HIS A 2 12.06 32.44 -31.16
CA HIS A 2 13.19 32.35 -30.24
C HIS A 2 13.05 31.12 -29.31
N ILE A 3 14.13 30.37 -29.06
CA ILE A 3 14.16 29.21 -28.14
C ILE A 3 13.52 29.50 -26.77
N GLU A 4 13.59 30.76 -26.33
CA GLU A 4 12.93 31.25 -25.13
C GLU A 4 11.40 31.04 -25.11
N SER A 5 10.71 31.18 -26.25
CA SER A 5 9.26 30.94 -26.30
C SER A 5 8.90 29.45 -26.24
N LEU A 6 9.78 28.57 -26.72
CA LEU A 6 9.65 27.13 -26.53
C LEU A 6 9.85 26.76 -25.06
N LEU A 7 10.88 27.31 -24.42
CA LEU A 7 11.16 27.09 -23.01
C LEU A 7 10.03 27.62 -22.10
N ALA A 8 9.50 28.80 -22.37
CA ALA A 8 8.37 29.36 -21.62
C ALA A 8 7.14 28.43 -21.69
N ARG A 9 6.74 28.01 -22.89
CA ARG A 9 5.65 27.05 -23.09
C ARG A 9 5.92 25.70 -22.40
N HIS A 10 7.17 25.24 -22.41
CA HIS A 10 7.53 23.98 -21.77
C HIS A 10 7.46 24.06 -20.23
N ARG A 11 7.88 25.20 -19.65
CA ARG A 11 7.74 25.47 -18.21
C ARG A 11 6.28 25.49 -17.79
N GLU A 12 5.42 26.21 -18.52
CA GLU A 12 3.98 26.24 -18.27
C GLU A 12 3.36 24.84 -18.29
N ARG A 13 3.73 24.01 -19.28
CA ARG A 13 3.30 22.60 -19.34
C ARG A 13 3.77 21.80 -18.13
N VAL A 14 5.05 21.93 -17.76
CA VAL A 14 5.62 21.24 -16.60
C VAL A 14 4.93 21.66 -15.29
N GLU A 15 4.64 22.93 -15.11
CA GLU A 15 3.89 23.45 -13.95
C GLU A 15 2.47 22.90 -13.89
N ALA A 16 1.76 22.84 -15.04
CA ALA A 16 0.43 22.24 -15.11
C ALA A 16 0.44 20.74 -14.71
N ILE A 17 1.47 20.00 -15.13
CA ILE A 17 1.67 18.58 -14.79
C ILE A 17 1.93 18.39 -13.29
N GLN A 18 2.74 19.26 -12.67
CA GLN A 18 3.06 19.19 -11.25
C GLN A 18 1.82 19.29 -10.36
N GLY A 19 0.74 19.94 -10.84
CA GLY A 19 -0.54 20.05 -10.15
C GLY A 19 -1.22 18.70 -9.89
N ARG A 20 -1.96 18.15 -10.86
CA ARG A 20 -2.84 16.99 -10.63
C ARG A 20 -2.12 15.65 -10.80
N LEU A 21 -1.41 15.45 -11.91
CA LEU A 21 -0.65 14.22 -12.18
C LEU A 21 0.43 13.99 -11.12
N GLY A 22 1.13 15.07 -10.74
CA GLY A 22 2.11 15.01 -9.66
C GLY A 22 1.53 14.52 -8.33
N ARG A 23 0.32 14.94 -7.96
CA ARG A 23 -0.35 14.48 -6.74
C ARG A 23 -0.70 12.98 -6.78
N ILE A 24 -1.13 12.46 -7.93
CA ILE A 24 -1.41 11.02 -8.10
C ILE A 24 -0.12 10.22 -7.94
N TYR A 25 0.94 10.58 -8.67
CA TYR A 25 2.24 9.92 -8.58
C TYR A 25 2.77 9.90 -7.14
N VAL A 26 2.78 11.06 -6.47
CA VAL A 26 3.28 11.20 -5.09
C VAL A 26 2.49 10.33 -4.11
N ARG A 27 1.16 10.27 -4.23
CA ARG A 27 0.32 9.41 -3.39
C ARG A 27 0.58 7.93 -3.63
N ARG A 28 0.72 7.50 -4.89
CA ARG A 28 1.00 6.10 -5.24
C ARG A 28 2.31 5.63 -4.63
N VAL A 29 3.41 6.38 -4.84
CA VAL A 29 4.72 6.07 -4.25
C VAL A 29 4.65 6.04 -2.72
N ALA A 30 4.00 7.00 -2.09
CA ALA A 30 3.86 7.05 -0.63
C ALA A 30 3.11 5.82 -0.08
N ARG A 31 2.01 5.40 -0.73
CA ARG A 31 1.28 4.17 -0.36
C ARG A 31 2.13 2.92 -0.59
N SER A 32 2.86 2.83 -1.70
CA SER A 32 3.80 1.72 -1.97
C SER A 32 4.82 1.58 -0.84
N LEU A 33 5.48 2.68 -0.44
CA LEU A 33 6.49 2.69 0.62
C LEU A 33 5.89 2.37 2.00
N ALA A 34 4.73 2.92 2.33
CA ALA A 34 4.01 2.59 3.56
C ALA A 34 3.66 1.09 3.62
N GLY A 35 3.21 0.51 2.50
CA GLY A 35 2.93 -0.91 2.38
C GLY A 35 4.18 -1.79 2.55
N GLN A 36 5.33 -1.37 2.02
CA GLN A 36 6.61 -2.07 2.25
C GLN A 36 7.01 -2.06 3.72
N ALA A 37 6.92 -0.89 4.37
CA ALA A 37 7.20 -0.75 5.80
C ALA A 37 6.24 -1.60 6.65
N ALA A 38 4.95 -1.63 6.31
CA ALA A 38 3.96 -2.47 6.98
C ALA A 38 4.27 -3.98 6.82
N LEU A 39 4.60 -4.44 5.61
CA LEU A 39 5.00 -5.84 5.38
C LEU A 39 6.31 -6.19 6.07
N GLY A 40 7.31 -5.33 6.02
CA GLY A 40 8.57 -5.51 6.74
C GLY A 40 8.35 -5.57 8.26
N GLY A 41 7.47 -4.72 8.79
CA GLY A 41 7.04 -4.77 10.19
C GLY A 41 6.29 -6.05 10.53
N ALA A 42 5.43 -6.56 9.64
CA ALA A 42 4.77 -7.85 9.83
C ALA A 42 5.76 -9.01 9.90
N VAL A 43 6.78 -9.02 9.04
CA VAL A 43 7.88 -10.00 9.11
C VAL A 43 8.63 -9.86 10.44
N LEU A 44 8.89 -8.64 10.90
CA LEU A 44 9.55 -8.40 12.19
C LEU A 44 8.72 -8.94 13.37
N VAL A 45 7.39 -8.79 13.34
CA VAL A 45 6.49 -9.38 14.35
C VAL A 45 6.60 -10.90 14.37
N VAL A 46 6.63 -11.55 13.19
CA VAL A 46 6.79 -13.01 13.10
C VAL A 46 8.14 -13.46 13.66
N VAL A 47 9.24 -12.77 13.30
CA VAL A 47 10.57 -13.07 13.82
C VAL A 47 10.63 -12.88 15.34
N ALA A 48 10.07 -11.78 15.85
CA ALA A 48 10.00 -11.50 17.28
C ALA A 48 9.20 -12.57 18.04
N ALA A 49 8.06 -12.99 17.50
CA ALA A 49 7.22 -14.03 18.09
C ALA A 49 7.89 -15.41 18.05
N ALA A 50 8.56 -15.77 16.94
CA ALA A 50 9.31 -17.03 16.85
C ALA A 50 10.46 -17.07 17.86
N ALA A 51 11.21 -15.96 17.96
CA ALA A 51 12.29 -15.82 18.92
C ALA A 51 11.75 -15.91 20.37
N ALA A 52 10.64 -15.24 20.67
CA ALA A 52 9.96 -15.34 21.97
C ALA A 52 9.50 -16.78 22.28
N ALA A 53 9.03 -17.54 21.29
CA ALA A 53 8.65 -18.94 21.47
C ALA A 53 9.86 -19.84 21.80
N GLU A 54 11.03 -19.57 21.23
CA GLU A 54 12.29 -20.27 21.58
C GLU A 54 12.84 -19.84 22.95
N SER A 55 12.51 -18.63 23.39
CA SER A 55 12.94 -18.08 24.68
C SER A 55 12.28 -18.69 25.92
N VAL A 56 11.62 -19.84 25.76
CA VAL A 56 11.57 -20.88 26.81
C VAL A 56 12.98 -21.17 27.39
N LEU A 57 14.06 -20.79 26.70
CA LEU A 57 15.47 -20.80 27.17
C LEU A 57 15.99 -19.50 27.82
N GLY A 58 15.16 -18.45 28.02
CA GLY A 58 15.44 -17.33 28.96
C GLY A 58 16.30 -16.14 28.48
N VAL A 59 16.52 -15.94 27.18
CA VAL A 59 17.46 -14.89 26.67
C VAL A 59 16.77 -13.66 26.06
N LEU A 60 15.48 -13.70 25.70
CA LEU A 60 14.79 -12.57 25.09
C LEU A 60 13.88 -11.84 26.07
N ARG A 61 13.78 -10.51 25.89
CA ARG A 61 12.86 -9.67 26.67
C ARG A 61 11.43 -9.91 26.21
N GLU A 62 10.52 -10.02 27.18
CA GLU A 62 9.08 -10.03 26.97
C GLU A 62 8.61 -8.70 26.34
N GLY A 63 7.55 -8.73 25.52
CA GLY A 63 6.92 -7.54 24.92
C GLY A 63 7.48 -7.11 23.55
N VAL A 64 8.45 -7.82 22.99
CA VAL A 64 9.10 -7.44 21.71
C VAL A 64 8.16 -7.62 20.51
N ALA A 65 7.31 -8.65 20.49
CA ALA A 65 6.41 -8.87 19.35
C ALA A 65 5.32 -7.78 19.29
N THR A 66 4.79 -7.38 20.45
CA THR A 66 3.82 -6.30 20.59
C THR A 66 4.45 -4.95 20.25
N ALA A 67 5.67 -4.68 20.74
CA ALA A 67 6.41 -3.48 20.36
C ALA A 67 6.67 -3.42 18.85
N ALA A 68 7.02 -4.55 18.22
CA ALA A 68 7.19 -4.64 16.77
C ALA A 68 5.88 -4.36 16.01
N LEU A 69 4.74 -4.84 16.50
CA LEU A 69 3.42 -4.59 15.91
C LEU A 69 3.07 -3.10 15.91
N LEU A 70 3.24 -2.43 17.06
CA LEU A 70 2.99 -0.98 17.18
C LEU A 70 4.01 -0.17 16.36
N GLY A 71 5.28 -0.58 16.41
CA GLY A 71 6.35 -0.01 15.63
C GLY A 71 6.08 -0.10 14.12
N ALA A 72 5.49 -1.20 13.63
CA ALA A 72 5.16 -1.38 12.23
C ALA A 72 4.19 -0.30 11.71
N TRP A 73 3.15 0.04 12.49
CA TRP A 73 2.21 1.11 12.14
C TRP A 73 2.87 2.49 12.14
N ALA A 74 3.67 2.79 13.17
CA ALA A 74 4.42 4.04 13.24
C ALA A 74 5.38 4.17 12.04
N MET A 75 6.11 3.11 11.72
CA MET A 75 7.02 3.06 10.57
C MET A 75 6.28 3.20 9.23
N ALA A 76 5.11 2.58 9.08
CA ALA A 76 4.28 2.75 7.88
C ALA A 76 3.81 4.21 7.70
N ALA A 77 3.41 4.87 8.79
CA ALA A 77 3.03 6.29 8.76
C ALA A 77 4.21 7.20 8.41
N LEU A 78 5.38 6.97 9.02
CA LEU A 78 6.62 7.68 8.70
C LEU A 78 7.05 7.45 7.25
N ALA A 79 6.99 6.20 6.78
CA ALA A 79 7.30 5.84 5.40
C ALA A 79 6.35 6.51 4.39
N TYR A 80 5.07 6.65 4.73
CA TYR A 80 4.12 7.42 3.92
C TYR A 80 4.53 8.90 3.82
N ALA A 81 4.83 9.54 4.96
CA ALA A 81 5.22 10.95 5.02
C ALA A 81 6.55 11.21 4.27
N ALA A 82 7.57 10.38 4.51
CA ALA A 82 8.85 10.43 3.81
C ALA A 82 8.67 10.15 2.31
N GLY A 83 7.89 9.14 1.96
CA GLY A 83 7.57 8.78 0.59
C GLY A 83 6.95 9.92 -0.20
N ARG A 84 6.05 10.71 0.43
CA ARG A 84 5.49 11.91 -0.22
C ARG A 84 6.57 12.94 -0.58
N LYS A 85 7.49 13.23 0.35
CA LYS A 85 8.58 14.19 0.13
C LYS A 85 9.56 13.69 -0.94
N LEU A 86 9.98 12.43 -0.84
CA LEU A 86 10.91 11.79 -1.79
C LEU A 86 10.33 11.70 -3.20
N ALA A 87 9.05 11.32 -3.33
CA ALA A 87 8.38 11.24 -4.62
C ALA A 87 8.24 12.61 -5.27
N ALA A 88 7.88 13.65 -4.51
CA ALA A 88 7.81 15.01 -5.03
C ALA A 88 9.17 15.51 -5.52
N GLY A 89 10.24 15.25 -4.74
CA GLY A 89 11.61 15.58 -5.15
C GLY A 89 12.08 14.80 -6.38
N ARG A 90 11.73 13.51 -6.50
CA ARG A 90 12.03 12.69 -7.68
C ARG A 90 11.29 13.19 -8.92
N LEU A 91 10.01 13.53 -8.79
CA LEU A 91 9.21 14.09 -9.88
C LEU A 91 9.75 15.45 -10.34
N ARG A 92 10.06 16.36 -9.39
CA ARG A 92 10.64 17.66 -9.70
C ARG A 92 11.96 17.52 -10.45
N ARG A 93 12.85 16.63 -10.00
CA ARG A 93 14.12 16.35 -10.69
C ARG A 93 13.91 15.74 -12.07
N ALA A 94 12.92 14.86 -12.24
CA ALA A 94 12.61 14.27 -13.54
C ALA A 94 12.12 15.33 -14.54
N LEU A 95 11.29 16.27 -14.08
CA LEU A 95 10.74 17.35 -14.91
C LEU A 95 11.75 18.50 -15.14
N SER A 96 12.61 18.81 -14.17
CA SER A 96 13.62 19.87 -14.33
C SER A 96 14.66 19.51 -15.38
N ARG A 97 15.03 18.23 -15.49
CA ARG A 97 15.95 17.72 -16.53
C ARG A 97 15.40 17.91 -17.95
N GLU A 98 14.09 18.03 -18.13
CA GLU A 98 13.49 18.30 -19.45
C GLU A 98 13.69 19.78 -19.87
N ILE A 99 13.90 20.69 -18.90
CA ILE A 99 14.00 22.14 -19.13
C ILE A 99 15.47 22.63 -19.10
N GLU A 100 16.38 21.83 -18.55
CA GLU A 100 17.80 22.18 -18.42
C GLU A 100 18.44 22.43 -19.80
N ARG A 101 19.19 23.53 -19.94
CA ARG A 101 19.90 23.89 -21.18
C ARG A 101 21.23 23.17 -21.23
N SER A 102 21.56 22.58 -22.38
CA SER A 102 22.86 21.93 -22.60
C SER A 102 23.94 22.91 -23.06
N GLY A 103 23.54 24.10 -23.51
CA GLY A 103 24.42 25.07 -24.17
C GLY A 103 24.41 24.95 -25.70
N ASP A 104 23.93 23.83 -26.24
CA ASP A 104 23.67 23.64 -27.67
C ASP A 104 22.20 23.97 -27.98
N VAL A 105 21.99 25.11 -28.66
CA VAL A 105 20.66 25.61 -29.02
C VAL A 105 19.90 24.66 -29.96
N HIS A 106 20.58 23.98 -30.88
CA HIS A 106 19.94 23.08 -31.83
C HIS A 106 19.53 21.78 -31.15
N ALA A 107 20.40 21.21 -30.33
CA ALA A 107 20.09 20.03 -29.52
C ALA A 107 18.98 20.32 -28.50
N ASP A 108 19.02 21.48 -27.83
CA ASP A 108 17.99 21.92 -26.89
C ASP A 108 16.64 22.08 -27.56
N ARG A 109 16.61 22.69 -28.76
CA ARG A 109 15.38 22.81 -29.55
C ARG A 109 14.82 21.44 -29.94
N ALA A 110 15.65 20.57 -30.52
CA ALA A 110 15.23 19.23 -30.93
C ALA A 110 14.68 18.41 -29.75
N ARG A 111 15.36 18.48 -28.59
CA ARG A 111 14.90 17.84 -27.35
C ARG A 111 13.55 18.39 -26.89
N LEU A 112 13.37 19.72 -26.85
CA LEU A 112 12.13 20.35 -26.40
C LEU A 112 10.95 20.11 -27.36
N GLU A 113 11.22 19.97 -28.66
CA GLU A 113 10.21 19.63 -29.67
C GLU A 113 9.81 18.14 -29.57
N ALA A 114 10.75 17.25 -29.23
CA ALA A 114 10.50 15.82 -29.05
C ALA A 114 9.99 15.44 -27.64
N SER A 115 10.10 16.32 -26.66
CA SER A 115 9.80 15.97 -25.26
C SER A 115 8.30 15.83 -25.00
N ALA A 116 7.95 14.75 -24.30
CA ALA A 116 6.58 14.42 -23.89
C ALA A 116 6.52 14.27 -22.36
N PRO A 117 6.64 15.38 -21.59
CA PRO A 117 6.72 15.33 -20.13
C PRO A 117 5.49 14.66 -19.50
N GLU A 118 4.30 14.84 -20.10
CA GLU A 118 3.07 14.17 -19.66
C GLU A 118 3.15 12.65 -19.80
N ALA A 119 3.61 12.16 -20.96
CA ALA A 119 3.76 10.73 -21.21
C ALA A 119 4.76 10.10 -20.24
N ARG A 120 5.86 10.82 -19.95
CA ARG A 120 6.85 10.41 -18.96
C ARG A 120 6.24 10.27 -17.56
N VAL A 121 5.48 11.27 -17.11
CA VAL A 121 4.84 11.23 -15.78
C VAL A 121 3.76 10.14 -15.72
N ARG A 122 3.00 9.92 -16.80
CA ARG A 122 2.03 8.81 -16.89
C ARG A 122 2.72 7.45 -16.76
N CYS A 123 3.80 7.22 -17.49
CA CYS A 123 4.61 6.01 -17.35
C CYS A 123 5.08 5.79 -15.90
N MET A 124 5.50 6.86 -15.20
CA MET A 124 5.87 6.79 -13.79
C MET A 124 4.67 6.46 -12.86
N ILE A 125 3.49 7.00 -13.17
CA ILE A 125 2.24 6.71 -12.44
C ILE A 125 1.81 5.26 -12.64
N ASP A 126 1.88 4.77 -13.87
CA ASP A 126 1.45 3.42 -14.26
C ASP A 126 2.37 2.36 -13.66
N ALA A 127 3.68 2.61 -13.65
CA ALA A 127 4.68 1.72 -13.03
C ALA A 127 4.43 1.49 -11.52
N GLU A 128 3.81 2.46 -10.84
CA GLU A 128 3.49 2.38 -9.41
C GLU A 128 2.06 1.92 -9.12
N GLU A 129 1.21 1.74 -10.14
CA GLU A 129 -0.20 1.44 -9.94
C GLU A 129 -0.42 0.20 -9.08
N ARG A 130 0.08 -0.95 -9.56
CA ARG A 130 -0.08 -2.24 -8.90
C ARG A 130 0.54 -2.25 -7.51
N ARG A 131 1.75 -1.70 -7.36
CA ARG A 131 2.47 -1.67 -6.08
C ARG A 131 1.73 -0.83 -5.03
N SER A 132 1.17 0.30 -5.44
CA SER A 132 0.45 1.23 -4.56
C SER A 132 -0.89 0.69 -4.04
N VAL A 133 -1.36 -0.43 -4.58
CA VAL A 133 -2.54 -1.17 -4.13
C VAL A 133 -2.10 -2.44 -3.38
N ALA A 134 -1.24 -3.25 -3.99
CA ALA A 134 -0.89 -4.57 -3.47
C ALA A 134 -0.20 -4.52 -2.10
N LEU A 135 0.83 -3.69 -1.97
CA LEU A 135 1.67 -3.63 -0.78
C LEU A 135 0.91 -3.10 0.45
N PRO A 136 0.21 -1.95 0.40
CA PRO A 136 -0.55 -1.50 1.57
C PRO A 136 -1.69 -2.43 1.92
N LEU A 137 -2.35 -3.05 0.94
CA LEU A 137 -3.45 -3.99 1.22
C LEU A 137 -2.94 -5.27 1.85
N ALA A 138 -1.82 -5.84 1.38
CA ALA A 138 -1.19 -7.00 1.98
C ALA A 138 -0.67 -6.70 3.39
N GLY A 139 0.02 -5.56 3.58
CA GLY A 139 0.49 -5.13 4.90
C GLY A 139 -0.67 -4.94 5.89
N PHE A 140 -1.74 -4.27 5.46
CA PHE A 140 -2.95 -4.09 6.26
C PHE A 140 -3.62 -5.43 6.61
N ALA A 141 -3.75 -6.35 5.65
CA ALA A 141 -4.38 -7.64 5.87
C ALA A 141 -3.65 -8.53 6.88
N VAL A 142 -2.35 -8.34 7.07
CA VAL A 142 -1.55 -9.06 8.07
C VAL A 142 -1.58 -8.33 9.42
N LEU A 143 -1.36 -7.01 9.44
CA LEU A 143 -1.25 -6.26 10.69
C LEU A 143 -2.61 -5.97 11.36
N ALA A 144 -3.67 -5.73 10.58
CA ALA A 144 -4.96 -5.29 11.12
C ALA A 144 -5.61 -6.35 12.04
N PRO A 145 -5.66 -7.65 11.70
CA PRO A 145 -6.21 -8.66 12.61
C PRO A 145 -5.46 -8.76 13.94
N LEU A 146 -4.12 -8.73 13.92
CA LEU A 146 -3.31 -8.72 15.15
C LEU A 146 -3.56 -7.46 15.99
N THR A 147 -3.74 -6.32 15.32
CA THR A 147 -4.09 -5.06 16.01
C THR A 147 -5.49 -5.14 16.63
N LEU A 148 -6.44 -5.78 15.96
CA LEU A 148 -7.77 -6.01 16.50
C LEU A 148 -7.73 -6.96 17.71
N HIS A 149 -6.88 -7.99 17.67
CA HIS A 149 -6.63 -8.85 18.83
C HIS A 149 -6.09 -8.05 20.02
N LEU A 150 -5.18 -7.09 19.79
CA LEU A 150 -4.68 -6.20 20.85
C LEU A 150 -5.82 -5.39 21.49
N VAL A 151 -6.71 -4.83 20.67
CA VAL A 151 -7.88 -4.09 21.17
C VAL A 151 -8.77 -5.01 22.03
N VAL A 152 -9.05 -6.22 21.57
CA VAL A 152 -9.83 -7.21 22.32
C VAL A 152 -9.13 -7.59 23.62
N TYR A 153 -7.82 -7.82 23.59
CA TYR A 153 -7.01 -8.11 24.77
C TYR A 153 -7.10 -6.98 25.80
N CYS A 154 -6.95 -5.72 25.39
CA CYS A 154 -7.11 -4.57 26.29
C CYS A 154 -8.52 -4.46 26.88
N LEU A 155 -9.55 -4.80 26.11
CA LEU A 155 -10.94 -4.79 26.58
C LEU A 155 -11.21 -5.88 27.63
N VAL A 156 -10.61 -7.07 27.48
CA VAL A 156 -10.79 -8.20 28.39
C VAL A 156 -9.91 -8.08 29.64
N SER A 157 -8.64 -7.70 29.49
CA SER A 157 -7.68 -7.59 30.59
C SER A 157 -7.76 -6.26 31.34
N GLY A 158 -8.51 -5.29 30.82
CA GLY A 158 -8.67 -3.95 31.38
C GLY A 158 -7.57 -2.97 30.93
N TRP A 159 -7.98 -1.73 30.68
CA TRP A 159 -7.07 -0.64 30.24
C TRP A 159 -6.20 -0.06 31.37
N SER A 160 -6.38 -0.52 32.61
CA SER A 160 -5.66 -0.03 33.79
C SER A 160 -4.31 -0.72 34.04
N LEU A 161 -3.94 -1.72 33.25
CA LEU A 161 -2.65 -2.39 33.39
C LEU A 161 -1.48 -1.44 33.07
N PRO A 162 -0.35 -1.54 33.80
CA PRO A 162 0.88 -0.88 33.40
C PRO A 162 1.27 -1.26 31.97
N TRP A 163 1.84 -0.30 31.23
CA TRP A 163 2.19 -0.49 29.82
C TRP A 163 3.09 -1.71 29.59
N SER A 164 4.08 -1.95 30.47
CA SER A 164 4.96 -3.13 30.39
C SER A 164 4.17 -4.43 30.49
N ALA A 165 3.32 -4.58 31.51
CA ALA A 165 2.49 -5.78 31.70
C ALA A 165 1.53 -6.04 30.53
N LEU A 166 1.05 -4.97 29.88
CA LEU A 166 0.22 -5.08 28.68
C LEU A 166 1.01 -5.65 27.51
N LEU A 167 2.22 -5.13 27.25
CA LEU A 167 3.09 -5.63 26.18
C LEU A 167 3.48 -7.09 26.40
N GLU A 168 3.89 -7.43 27.63
CA GLU A 168 4.35 -8.77 28.01
C GLU A 168 3.20 -9.79 27.88
N GLY A 169 2.02 -9.47 28.41
CA GLY A 169 0.87 -10.37 28.33
C GLY A 169 0.33 -10.57 26.92
N PHE A 170 0.41 -9.56 26.05
CA PHE A 170 -0.06 -9.69 24.66
C PHE A 170 0.92 -10.48 23.76
N ASP A 171 2.22 -10.52 24.09
CA ASP A 171 3.20 -11.28 23.31
C ASP A 171 2.85 -12.78 23.21
N GLY A 172 2.41 -13.38 24.31
CA GLY A 172 1.93 -14.77 24.32
C GLY A 172 0.72 -14.97 23.40
N TRP A 173 -0.19 -13.99 23.37
CA TRP A 173 -1.34 -14.00 22.47
C TRP A 173 -0.94 -13.91 21.00
N VAL A 174 0.06 -13.07 20.68
CA VAL A 174 0.61 -12.96 19.31
C VAL A 174 1.24 -14.27 18.88
N CYS A 175 2.07 -14.90 19.73
CA CYS A 175 2.71 -16.18 19.43
C CYS A 175 1.66 -17.27 19.15
N LEU A 176 0.66 -17.40 20.02
CA LEU A 176 -0.44 -18.35 19.85
C LEU A 176 -1.25 -18.07 18.58
N SER A 177 -1.56 -16.80 18.31
CA SER A 177 -2.29 -16.40 17.10
C SER A 177 -1.52 -16.76 15.83
N LEU A 178 -0.21 -16.49 15.79
CA LEU A 178 0.62 -16.82 14.64
C LEU A 178 0.77 -18.33 14.44
N ALA A 179 0.85 -19.11 15.52
CA ALA A 179 0.89 -20.57 15.43
C ALA A 179 -0.41 -21.14 14.85
N ILE A 180 -1.57 -20.62 15.23
CA ILE A 180 -2.88 -21.14 14.81
C ILE A 180 -3.34 -20.57 13.47
N VAL A 181 -3.15 -19.27 13.21
CA VAL A 181 -3.69 -18.58 12.03
C VAL A 181 -2.63 -17.86 11.19
N GLY A 182 -1.34 -18.06 11.46
CA GLY A 182 -0.24 -17.48 10.68
C GLY A 182 -0.34 -17.78 9.18
N HIS A 183 -0.68 -19.02 8.81
CA HIS A 183 -0.86 -19.42 7.41
C HIS A 183 -2.03 -18.70 6.73
N VAL A 184 -3.09 -18.38 7.48
CA VAL A 184 -4.23 -17.60 6.98
C VAL A 184 -3.77 -16.20 6.55
N HIS A 185 -2.93 -15.53 7.35
CA HIS A 185 -2.38 -14.22 7.01
C HIS A 185 -1.57 -14.25 5.70
N VAL A 186 -0.76 -15.29 5.49
CA VAL A 186 0.01 -15.47 4.25
C VAL A 186 -0.92 -15.63 3.04
N ILE A 187 -1.98 -16.44 3.17
CA ILE A 187 -2.97 -16.65 2.10
C ILE A 187 -3.67 -15.33 1.76
N VAL A 188 -4.14 -14.58 2.76
CA VAL A 188 -4.82 -13.29 2.51
C VAL A 188 -3.87 -12.27 1.89
N ALA A 189 -2.62 -12.21 2.34
CA ALA A 189 -1.60 -11.35 1.73
C ALA A 189 -1.36 -11.71 0.25
N TYR A 190 -1.24 -13.00 -0.07
CA TYR A 190 -1.14 -13.47 -1.45
C TYR A 190 -2.36 -13.08 -2.30
N LEU A 191 -3.56 -13.23 -1.73
CA LEU A 191 -4.81 -12.85 -2.41
C LEU A 191 -4.92 -11.33 -2.61
N ALA A 192 -4.36 -10.51 -1.72
CA ALA A 192 -4.23 -9.07 -1.93
C ALA A 192 -3.34 -8.73 -3.14
N PHE A 193 -2.21 -9.43 -3.33
CA PHE A 193 -1.37 -9.28 -4.52
C PHE A 193 -2.10 -9.71 -5.81
N ARG A 194 -2.87 -10.80 -5.75
CA ARG A 194 -3.68 -11.30 -6.86
C ARG A 194 -4.80 -10.34 -7.23
N TYR A 195 -5.47 -9.77 -6.23
CA TYR A 195 -6.50 -8.75 -6.42
C TYR A 195 -5.93 -7.48 -7.05
N ALA A 196 -4.80 -6.97 -6.53
CA ALA A 196 -4.14 -5.80 -7.11
C ALA A 196 -3.69 -6.03 -8.57
N ARG A 197 -3.27 -7.25 -8.91
CA ARG A 197 -2.97 -7.64 -10.30
C ARG A 197 -4.23 -7.61 -11.17
N ALA A 198 -5.34 -8.19 -10.69
CA ALA A 198 -6.61 -8.18 -11.42
C ALA A 198 -7.13 -6.74 -11.64
N LEU A 199 -6.99 -5.86 -10.64
CA LEU A 199 -7.31 -4.44 -10.78
C LEU A 199 -6.42 -3.74 -11.81
N HIS A 200 -5.12 -4.03 -11.83
CA HIS A 200 -4.19 -3.45 -12.79
C HIS A 200 -4.53 -3.86 -14.23
N GLU A 201 -4.78 -5.15 -14.46
CA GLU A 201 -5.05 -5.73 -15.80
C GLU A 201 -6.43 -5.34 -16.37
N ALA A 202 -7.42 -5.05 -15.51
CA ALA A 202 -8.78 -4.74 -15.95
C ALA A 202 -8.92 -3.27 -16.44
N PRO A 203 -9.66 -3.01 -17.54
CA PRO A 203 -9.98 -1.65 -17.98
C PRO A 203 -10.83 -0.86 -16.95
N THR A 204 -10.68 0.47 -16.91
CA THR A 204 -11.44 1.36 -15.99
C THR A 204 -12.94 1.14 -16.03
N ARG A 205 -13.52 0.98 -17.24
CA ARG A 205 -14.96 0.72 -17.42
C ARG A 205 -15.41 -0.58 -16.76
N VAL A 206 -14.66 -1.67 -16.97
CA VAL A 206 -15.00 -3.00 -16.43
C VAL A 206 -14.97 -2.98 -14.91
N LEU A 207 -13.97 -2.31 -14.33
CA LEU A 207 -13.86 -2.17 -12.87
C LEU A 207 -14.98 -1.35 -12.24
N ALA A 208 -15.59 -0.44 -12.99
CA ALA A 208 -16.72 0.37 -12.51
C ALA A 208 -18.03 -0.43 -12.51
N ASP A 209 -18.22 -1.30 -13.51
CA ASP A 209 -19.46 -2.03 -13.71
C ASP A 209 -19.47 -3.39 -12.99
N ASP A 210 -18.35 -4.12 -13.00
CA ASP A 210 -18.21 -5.47 -12.46
C ASP A 210 -16.88 -5.63 -11.69
N PRO A 211 -16.85 -5.26 -10.39
CA PRO A 211 -15.62 -5.32 -9.63
C PRO A 211 -15.22 -6.78 -9.35
N PRO A 212 -13.93 -7.14 -9.46
CA PRO A 212 -13.49 -8.50 -9.16
C PRO A 212 -13.86 -8.86 -7.70
N PRO A 213 -14.31 -10.11 -7.43
CA PRO A 213 -14.83 -10.52 -6.12
C PRO A 213 -13.75 -10.68 -5.04
N GLY A 214 -12.61 -10.00 -5.17
CA GLY A 214 -11.39 -10.27 -4.43
C GLY A 214 -11.54 -10.21 -2.91
N ALA A 215 -12.34 -9.29 -2.38
CA ALA A 215 -12.54 -9.15 -0.94
C ALA A 215 -13.28 -10.35 -0.33
N LEU A 216 -14.44 -10.71 -0.89
CA LEU A 216 -15.24 -11.85 -0.44
C LEU A 216 -14.53 -13.17 -0.70
N ARG A 217 -13.82 -13.28 -1.82
CA ARG A 217 -12.99 -14.45 -2.14
C ARG A 217 -11.83 -14.60 -1.15
N ALA A 218 -11.17 -13.51 -0.76
CA ALA A 218 -10.13 -13.53 0.27
C ALA A 218 -10.68 -13.96 1.63
N LEU A 219 -11.83 -13.43 2.03
CA LEU A 219 -12.52 -13.84 3.25
C LEU A 219 -12.88 -15.33 3.22
N GLY A 220 -13.49 -15.81 2.13
CA GLY A 220 -13.88 -17.21 1.98
C GLY A 220 -12.68 -18.17 2.09
N TYR A 221 -11.58 -17.88 1.38
CA TYR A 221 -10.37 -18.69 1.48
C TYR A 221 -9.71 -18.60 2.87
N ALA A 222 -9.75 -17.44 3.52
CA ALA A 222 -9.23 -17.28 4.87
C ALA A 222 -10.00 -18.17 5.86
N THR A 223 -11.33 -18.14 5.81
CA THR A 223 -12.20 -18.97 6.65
C THR A 223 -11.99 -20.45 6.38
N LEU A 224 -11.88 -20.87 5.11
CA LEU A 224 -11.59 -22.27 4.76
C LEU A 224 -10.21 -22.70 5.26
N ALA A 225 -9.19 -21.86 5.11
CA ALA A 225 -7.83 -22.15 5.58
C ALA A 225 -7.76 -22.25 7.11
N ALA A 226 -8.60 -21.50 7.84
CA ALA A 226 -8.70 -21.57 9.29
C ALA A 226 -9.25 -22.91 9.79
N CYS A 227 -9.97 -23.66 8.95
CA CYS A 227 -10.44 -25.00 9.31
C CYS A 227 -9.31 -26.02 9.50
N ILE A 228 -8.13 -25.80 8.92
CA ILE A 228 -7.00 -26.76 8.99
C ILE A 228 -6.58 -27.00 10.45
N PRO A 229 -6.16 -25.98 11.23
CA PRO A 229 -5.99 -26.14 12.67
C PRO A 229 -7.31 -26.11 13.44
N GLY A 230 -8.36 -25.47 12.91
CA GLY A 230 -9.68 -25.39 13.57
C GLY A 230 -10.38 -26.73 13.80
N LEU A 231 -10.11 -27.73 12.96
CA LEU A 231 -10.55 -29.12 13.18
C LEU A 231 -9.88 -29.76 14.41
N ILE A 232 -8.69 -29.31 14.78
CA ILE A 232 -7.94 -29.77 15.96
C ILE A 232 -8.40 -29.03 17.23
N PHE A 233 -8.85 -27.78 17.11
CA PHE A 233 -9.19 -26.88 18.24
C PHE A 233 -10.68 -26.46 18.32
N PHE A 234 -11.63 -27.32 17.94
CA PHE A 234 -13.08 -27.14 18.16
C PHE A 234 -13.79 -25.95 17.47
N VAL A 235 -13.60 -25.72 16.15
CA VAL A 235 -14.44 -24.80 15.30
C VAL A 235 -14.44 -23.30 15.67
N ILE A 236 -13.96 -22.92 16.85
CA ILE A 236 -13.77 -21.53 17.27
C ILE A 236 -12.89 -20.74 16.26
N PRO A 237 -11.83 -21.32 15.66
CA PRO A 237 -10.96 -20.54 14.77
C PRO A 237 -11.63 -20.04 13.47
N PRO A 238 -12.41 -20.84 12.72
CA PRO A 238 -13.12 -20.34 11.53
C PRO A 238 -14.07 -19.17 11.77
N ILE A 239 -14.86 -19.18 12.86
CA ILE A 239 -15.81 -18.09 13.15
C ILE A 239 -15.05 -16.81 13.48
N LEU A 240 -14.01 -16.91 14.32
CA LEU A 240 -13.18 -15.75 14.66
C LEU A 240 -12.45 -15.19 13.43
N VAL A 241 -11.93 -16.05 12.56
CA VAL A 241 -11.30 -15.63 11.30
C VAL A 241 -12.31 -14.95 10.37
N ALA A 242 -13.54 -15.45 10.28
CA ALA A 242 -14.58 -14.81 9.47
C ALA A 242 -14.93 -13.41 10.00
N VAL A 243 -15.12 -13.27 11.31
CA VAL A 243 -15.46 -11.98 11.95
C VAL A 243 -14.31 -10.99 11.83
N THR A 244 -13.08 -11.39 12.19
CA THR A 244 -11.90 -10.51 12.09
C THR A 244 -11.57 -10.18 10.63
N GLY A 245 -11.71 -11.14 9.72
CA GLY A 245 -11.51 -10.94 8.28
C GLY A 245 -12.54 -9.99 7.65
N ALA A 246 -13.76 -9.93 8.17
CA ALA A 246 -14.77 -8.98 7.70
C ALA A 246 -14.33 -7.51 7.87
N PHE A 247 -13.51 -7.21 8.90
CA PHE A 247 -12.91 -5.88 9.07
C PHE A 247 -11.88 -5.51 8.00
N VAL A 248 -11.34 -6.50 7.27
CA VAL A 248 -10.39 -6.27 6.18
C VAL A 248 -11.09 -6.00 4.85
N VAL A 249 -12.34 -6.46 4.68
CA VAL A 249 -13.12 -6.29 3.43
C VAL A 249 -13.24 -4.81 3.00
N PRO A 250 -13.53 -3.84 3.89
CA PRO A 250 -13.56 -2.42 3.51
C PRO A 250 -12.26 -1.92 2.86
N ALA A 251 -11.09 -2.44 3.27
CA ALA A 251 -9.81 -2.01 2.69
C ALA A 251 -9.68 -2.38 1.20
N PHE A 252 -10.23 -3.53 0.78
CA PHE A 252 -10.25 -3.95 -0.63
C PHE A 252 -11.17 -3.05 -1.48
N VAL A 253 -12.30 -2.62 -0.91
CA VAL A 253 -13.26 -1.72 -1.56
C VAL A 253 -12.65 -0.33 -1.71
N LEU A 254 -12.11 0.24 -0.63
CA LEU A 254 -11.47 1.55 -0.62
C LEU A 254 -10.27 1.61 -1.59
N ALA A 255 -9.47 0.54 -1.66
CA ALA A 255 -8.35 0.47 -2.60
C ALA A 255 -8.81 0.53 -4.07
N ARG A 256 -9.91 -0.16 -4.40
CA ARG A 256 -10.51 -0.14 -5.74
C ARG A 256 -11.10 1.23 -6.07
N GLU A 257 -11.91 1.79 -5.18
CA GLU A 257 -12.56 3.09 -5.40
C GLU A 257 -11.53 4.19 -5.60
N ARG A 258 -10.46 4.16 -4.81
CA ARG A 258 -9.35 5.10 -4.96
C ARG A 258 -8.63 4.94 -6.30
N LEU A 259 -8.41 3.72 -6.75
CA LEU A 259 -7.81 3.45 -8.06
C LEU A 259 -8.71 3.95 -9.20
N LEU A 260 -10.02 3.69 -9.12
CA LEU A 260 -11.01 4.15 -10.09
C LEU A 260 -11.06 5.67 -10.17
N GLU A 261 -11.06 6.35 -9.02
CA GLU A 261 -10.98 7.82 -8.94
C GLU A 261 -9.74 8.32 -9.70
N GLU A 262 -8.56 7.77 -9.38
CA GLU A 262 -7.29 8.14 -10.02
C GLU A 262 -7.31 7.89 -11.54
N ARG A 263 -7.82 6.74 -12.01
CA ARG A 263 -7.91 6.43 -13.44
C ARG A 263 -8.88 7.32 -14.20
N ARG A 264 -10.06 7.59 -13.67
CA ARG A 264 -11.05 8.52 -14.29
C ARG A 264 -10.44 9.90 -14.52
N TRP A 265 -9.62 10.38 -13.57
CA TRP A 265 -8.90 11.64 -13.74
C TRP A 265 -7.86 11.58 -14.87
N LEU A 266 -7.12 10.49 -14.99
CA LEU A 266 -6.13 10.29 -16.06
C LEU A 266 -6.80 10.22 -17.43
N ASP A 267 -7.93 9.50 -17.53
CA ASP A 267 -8.72 9.35 -18.74
C ASP A 267 -9.32 10.70 -19.18
N ALA A 268 -9.95 11.45 -18.27
CA ALA A 268 -10.49 12.78 -18.57
C ALA A 268 -9.43 13.75 -19.13
N GLN A 269 -8.21 13.72 -18.57
CA GLN A 269 -7.12 14.55 -19.09
C GLN A 269 -6.65 14.11 -20.49
N ARG A 270 -6.66 12.80 -20.77
CA ARG A 270 -6.34 12.28 -22.10
C ARG A 270 -7.36 12.75 -23.12
N ASP A 271 -8.65 12.73 -22.78
CA ASP A 271 -9.73 13.13 -23.66
C ASP A 271 -9.68 14.64 -23.95
N MET A 272 -9.45 15.46 -22.92
CA MET A 272 -9.24 16.91 -23.09
C MET A 272 -8.05 17.21 -24.01
N ALA A 273 -6.93 16.49 -23.84
CA ALA A 273 -5.76 16.67 -24.69
C ALA A 273 -6.00 16.21 -26.14
N ALA A 274 -6.85 15.18 -26.36
CA ALA A 274 -7.24 14.74 -27.68
C ALA A 274 -8.17 15.75 -28.38
N ALA A 275 -9.18 16.27 -27.65
CA ALA A 275 -10.10 17.28 -28.17
C ALA A 275 -9.39 18.58 -28.53
N GLY A 276 -8.37 18.99 -27.77
CA GLY A 276 -7.55 20.16 -28.06
C GLY A 276 -6.66 20.03 -29.31
N ARG A 277 -6.35 18.81 -29.76
CA ARG A 277 -5.57 18.57 -31.00
C ARG A 277 -6.43 18.53 -32.26
N ALA A 278 -7.74 18.35 -32.13
CA ALA A 278 -8.67 18.28 -33.25
C ALA A 278 -9.19 19.65 -33.70
N ARG A 279 -8.87 20.72 -32.96
CA ARG A 279 -9.20 22.11 -33.28
C ARG A 279 -7.98 22.80 -33.88
#